data_AF-A0A0Q8MEC0-F1
#
_entry.id   AF-A0A0Q8MEC0-F1
#
_cell.length_a   1.000
_cell.length_b   1.000
_cell.length_c   1.000
_cell.angle_alpha   90.00
_cell.angle_beta   90.00
_cell.angle_gamma   90.00
#
_symmetry.space_group_name_H-M   'P 1'
#
loop_
_entity.id
_entity.type
_entity.pdbx_description
1 polymer ?
#
loop_
_entity_poly.entity_id
_entity_poly.type
_entity_poly.pdbx_seq_one_letter_code
_entity_poly.pdbx_strand_id
1 'polypeptide(L)'
;MANEAVGGRVSESARNLAYINYGLLFASLFFAGVPALIAAIIAYSQQDEAPPTIRSHHRFQIRIFWVAFALAVAAGLSFLGVVIRITGEVFEFTQITGWDTHDNVKLDLSNVTLDGTLVALLTSTGLFSALGGVWLVLAPAYGFVRLASERGMGHSARL
;
A
#
# COMPACT_ATOMS: atom_id res chain seq x y z
N MET A 1 -17.48 41.10 -4.56
CA MET A 1 -18.50 40.12 -4.11
C MET A 1 -18.55 38.87 -5.00
N ALA A 2 -18.80 38.95 -6.31
CA ALA A 2 -18.89 37.75 -7.17
C ALA A 2 -17.58 36.92 -7.26
N ASN A 3 -16.41 37.59 -7.34
CA ASN A 3 -15.11 36.90 -7.47
C ASN A 3 -14.68 36.18 -6.17
N GLU A 4 -15.06 36.72 -5.01
CA GLU A 4 -14.79 36.10 -3.69
C GLU A 4 -15.62 34.83 -3.49
N ALA A 5 -16.88 34.83 -3.93
CA ALA A 5 -17.75 33.66 -3.89
C ALA A 5 -17.29 32.54 -4.85
N VAL A 6 -16.62 32.88 -5.97
CA VAL A 6 -16.00 31.89 -6.87
C VAL A 6 -14.75 31.29 -6.21
N GLY A 7 -13.86 32.12 -5.67
CA GLY A 7 -12.64 31.66 -4.97
C GLY A 7 -12.94 30.74 -3.79
N GLY A 8 -13.97 31.07 -2.98
CA GLY A 8 -14.43 30.23 -1.88
C GLY A 8 -14.84 28.82 -2.32
N ARG A 9 -15.68 28.71 -3.36
CA ARG A 9 -16.16 27.42 -3.90
C ARG A 9 -15.05 26.53 -4.47
N VAL A 10 -14.05 27.13 -5.12
CA VAL A 10 -12.89 26.39 -5.63
C VAL A 10 -12.06 25.83 -4.47
N SER A 11 -11.84 26.62 -3.43
CA SER A 11 -11.09 26.17 -2.25
C SER A 11 -11.80 25.05 -1.48
N GLU A 12 -13.13 25.09 -1.40
CA GLU A 12 -13.95 24.06 -0.78
C GLU A 12 -13.92 22.76 -1.59
N SER A 13 -14.08 22.87 -2.92
CA SER A 13 -13.96 21.73 -3.84
C SER A 13 -12.59 21.05 -3.72
N ALA A 14 -11.50 21.82 -3.68
CA ALA A 14 -10.15 21.28 -3.51
C ALA A 14 -9.98 20.56 -2.17
N ARG A 15 -10.60 21.08 -1.11
CA ARG A 15 -10.59 20.45 0.22
C ARG A 15 -11.39 19.15 0.25
N ASN A 16 -12.57 19.13 -0.35
CA ASN A 16 -13.40 17.94 -0.46
C ASN A 16 -12.68 16.84 -1.25
N LEU A 17 -12.00 17.20 -2.33
CA LEU A 17 -11.18 16.27 -3.09
C LEU A 17 -10.03 15.69 -2.26
N ALA A 18 -9.36 16.52 -1.44
CA ALA A 18 -8.33 16.04 -0.53
C ALA A 18 -8.87 15.06 0.53
N TYR A 19 -10.10 15.24 1.04
CA TYR A 19 -10.75 14.27 1.93
C TYR A 19 -11.04 12.94 1.23
N ILE A 20 -11.62 13.00 0.03
CA ILE A 20 -11.87 11.82 -0.80
C ILE A 20 -10.57 11.05 -1.01
N ASN A 21 -9.48 11.76 -1.27
CA ASN A 21 -8.17 11.16 -1.48
C ASN A 21 -7.64 10.38 -0.25
N TYR A 22 -7.84 10.91 0.96
CA TYR A 22 -7.52 10.17 2.18
C TYR A 22 -8.43 8.93 2.35
N GLY A 23 -9.70 9.05 1.99
CA GLY A 23 -10.63 7.92 1.95
C GLY A 23 -10.20 6.83 0.96
N LEU A 24 -9.73 7.20 -0.23
CA LEU A 24 -9.20 6.28 -1.24
C LEU A 24 -7.93 5.58 -0.75
N LEU A 25 -7.01 6.31 -0.11
CA LEU A 25 -5.82 5.71 0.50
C LEU A 25 -6.19 4.67 1.56
N PHE A 26 -7.17 4.97 2.43
CA PHE A 26 -7.66 4.00 3.41
C PHE A 26 -8.35 2.79 2.74
N ALA A 27 -9.25 3.05 1.79
CA ALA A 27 -9.98 2.00 1.06
C ALA A 27 -9.04 1.04 0.33
N SER A 28 -7.85 1.53 -0.08
CA SER A 28 -6.87 0.71 -0.80
C SER A 28 -6.45 -0.57 -0.07
N LEU A 29 -6.57 -0.60 1.26
CA LEU A 29 -6.32 -1.78 2.09
C LEU A 29 -7.23 -2.97 1.71
N PHE A 30 -8.47 -2.70 1.29
CA PHE A 30 -9.47 -3.71 0.98
C PHE A 30 -9.51 -4.12 -0.50
N PHE A 31 -8.94 -3.28 -1.38
CA PHE A 31 -9.02 -3.44 -2.84
C PHE A 31 -7.63 -3.61 -3.47
N ALA A 32 -6.72 -4.29 -2.76
CA ALA A 32 -5.38 -4.62 -3.24
C ALA A 32 -4.58 -3.41 -3.80
N GLY A 33 -4.75 -2.22 -3.21
CA GLY A 33 -3.99 -1.03 -3.58
C GLY A 33 -4.53 -0.22 -4.77
N VAL A 34 -5.55 -0.68 -5.51
CA VAL A 34 -6.08 0.05 -6.68
C VAL A 34 -6.56 1.47 -6.32
N PRO A 35 -7.35 1.68 -5.26
CA PRO A 35 -7.71 3.03 -4.80
C PRO A 35 -6.51 3.93 -4.46
N ALA A 36 -5.39 3.38 -3.98
CA ALA A 36 -4.22 4.18 -3.65
C ALA A 36 -3.54 4.75 -4.91
N LEU A 37 -3.57 4.01 -6.02
CA LEU A 37 -3.06 4.50 -7.30
C LEU A 37 -3.92 5.65 -7.82
N ILE A 38 -5.25 5.52 -7.77
CA ILE A 38 -6.18 6.61 -8.11
C ILE A 38 -5.89 7.83 -7.24
N ALA A 39 -5.68 7.61 -5.94
CA ALA A 39 -5.40 8.70 -5.02
C ALA A 39 -4.08 9.43 -5.34
N ALA A 40 -3.04 8.67 -5.71
CA ALA A 40 -1.77 9.24 -6.14
C ALA A 40 -1.93 10.08 -7.41
N ILE A 41 -2.66 9.58 -8.42
CA ILE A 41 -2.93 10.31 -9.67
C ILE A 41 -3.64 11.64 -9.37
N ILE A 42 -4.69 11.62 -8.55
CA ILE A 42 -5.42 12.83 -8.14
C ILE A 42 -4.48 13.81 -7.44
N ALA A 43 -3.65 13.33 -6.51
CA ALA A 43 -2.72 14.19 -5.78
C ALA A 43 -1.67 14.84 -6.70
N TYR A 44 -1.08 14.07 -7.63
CA TYR A 44 -0.13 14.60 -8.60
C TYR A 44 -0.76 15.59 -9.58
N SER A 45 -2.00 15.35 -10.01
CA SER A 45 -2.72 16.25 -10.91
C SER A 45 -3.07 17.58 -10.25
N GLN A 46 -3.52 17.54 -8.98
CA GLN A 46 -4.09 18.70 -8.31
C GLN A 46 -3.08 19.51 -7.50
N GLN A 47 -1.88 18.97 -7.22
CA GLN A 47 -0.92 19.64 -6.34
C GLN A 47 -0.51 21.04 -6.82
N ASP A 48 -0.46 21.27 -8.14
CA ASP A 48 0.05 22.52 -8.70
C ASP A 48 -0.99 23.63 -8.77
N GLU A 49 -2.26 23.26 -8.89
CA GLU A 49 -3.41 24.16 -8.94
C GLU A 49 -3.99 24.45 -7.54
N ALA A 50 -3.68 23.59 -6.56
CA ALA A 50 -4.23 23.70 -5.21
C ALA A 50 -3.65 24.87 -4.39
N PRO A 51 -4.45 25.47 -3.49
CA PRO A 51 -3.98 26.42 -2.49
C PRO A 51 -2.84 25.85 -1.63
N PRO A 52 -1.95 26.70 -1.05
CA PRO A 52 -0.75 26.24 -0.34
C PRO A 52 -1.00 25.20 0.76
N THR A 53 -2.11 25.35 1.51
CA THR A 53 -2.52 24.41 2.55
C THR A 53 -2.88 23.05 1.96
N ILE A 54 -3.77 23.00 0.97
CA ILE A 54 -4.21 21.76 0.32
C ILE A 54 -3.08 21.07 -0.45
N ARG A 55 -2.21 21.85 -1.12
CA ARG A 55 -1.00 21.36 -1.78
C ARG A 55 -0.11 20.55 -0.83
N SER A 56 0.01 20.97 0.43
CA SER A 56 0.78 20.23 1.43
C SER A 56 0.17 18.86 1.76
N HIS A 57 -1.16 18.75 1.74
CA HIS A 57 -1.87 17.48 1.89
C HIS A 57 -1.66 16.56 0.69
N HIS A 58 -1.75 17.07 -0.54
CA HIS A 58 -1.45 16.27 -1.74
C HIS A 58 -0.02 15.73 -1.72
N ARG A 59 0.98 16.54 -1.36
CA ARG A 59 2.36 16.07 -1.20
C ARG A 59 2.49 14.99 -0.14
N PHE A 60 1.74 15.08 0.95
CA PHE A 60 1.75 14.02 1.96
C PHE A 60 1.06 12.75 1.47
N GLN A 61 -0.08 12.86 0.77
CA GLN A 61 -0.80 11.72 0.19
C GLN A 61 0.10 10.95 -0.80
N ILE A 62 0.88 11.67 -1.61
CA ILE A 62 1.90 11.09 -2.49
C ILE A 62 2.94 10.30 -1.68
N ARG A 63 3.42 10.84 -0.55
CA ARG A 63 4.36 10.12 0.33
C ARG A 63 3.74 8.87 0.95
N ILE A 64 2.47 8.94 1.38
CA ILE A 64 1.75 7.76 1.89
C ILE A 64 1.74 6.66 0.84
N PHE A 65 1.37 7.01 -0.39
CA PHE A 65 1.33 6.08 -1.52
C PHE A 65 2.68 5.40 -1.72
N TRP A 66 3.78 6.16 -1.83
CA TRP A 66 5.09 5.57 -2.08
C TRP A 66 5.59 4.66 -0.95
N VAL A 67 5.32 5.00 0.31
CA VAL A 67 5.67 4.14 1.45
C VAL A 67 4.84 2.86 1.42
N ALA A 68 3.53 2.96 1.20
CA ALA A 68 2.65 1.79 1.10
C ALA A 68 3.04 0.91 -0.09
N PHE A 69 3.37 1.51 -1.23
CA PHE A 69 3.83 0.82 -2.43
C PHE A 69 5.15 0.08 -2.20
N ALA A 70 6.13 0.72 -1.56
CA ALA A 70 7.40 0.07 -1.22
C ALA A 70 7.20 -1.13 -0.29
N LEU A 71 6.33 -1.02 0.73
CA LEU A 71 5.98 -2.13 1.61
C LEU A 71 5.26 -3.26 0.87
N ALA A 72 4.34 -2.94 -0.04
CA ALA A 72 3.66 -3.92 -0.88
C ALA A 72 4.64 -4.66 -1.81
N VAL A 73 5.59 -3.94 -2.42
CA VAL A 73 6.65 -4.56 -3.24
C VAL A 73 7.54 -5.47 -2.40
N ALA A 74 7.96 -5.05 -1.21
CA ALA A 74 8.76 -5.87 -0.30
C ALA A 74 8.03 -7.16 0.12
N ALA A 75 6.74 -7.06 0.43
CA ALA A 75 5.89 -8.22 0.71
C ALA A 75 5.77 -9.14 -0.51
N GLY A 76 5.53 -8.56 -1.71
CA GLY A 76 5.41 -9.31 -2.96
C GLY A 76 6.69 -10.05 -3.35
N LEU A 77 7.86 -9.43 -3.18
CA LEU A 77 9.16 -10.08 -3.41
C LEU A 77 9.42 -11.22 -2.42
N SER A 78 9.07 -11.01 -1.15
CA SER A 78 9.18 -12.06 -0.13
C SER A 78 8.28 -13.25 -0.47
N PHE A 79 7.03 -12.98 -0.87
CA PHE A 79 6.07 -13.99 -1.31
C PHE A 79 6.52 -14.73 -2.57
N LEU A 80 7.06 -14.00 -3.56
CA LEU A 80 7.61 -14.61 -4.77
C LEU A 80 8.77 -15.57 -4.43
N GLY A 81 9.61 -15.21 -3.47
CA GLY A 81 10.65 -16.10 -2.94
C GLY A 81 10.08 -17.41 -2.38
N VAL A 82 8.97 -17.36 -1.64
CA VAL A 82 8.26 -18.55 -1.15
C VAL A 82 7.80 -19.42 -2.32
N VAL A 83 7.13 -18.82 -3.32
CA VAL A 83 6.59 -19.55 -4.48
C VAL A 83 7.69 -20.25 -5.27
N ILE A 84 8.80 -19.57 -5.55
CA ILE A 84 9.95 -20.13 -6.28
C ILE A 84 10.51 -21.34 -5.52
N ARG A 85 10.66 -21.24 -4.20
CA ARG A 85 11.20 -22.33 -3.36
C ARG A 85 10.31 -23.56 -3.38
N ILE A 86 9.01 -23.39 -3.12
CA ILE A 86 8.04 -24.50 -3.16
C ILE A 86 8.03 -25.16 -4.55
N THR A 87 8.07 -24.36 -5.62
CA THR A 87 8.06 -24.88 -6.99
C THR A 87 9.32 -25.69 -7.32
N GLY A 88 10.49 -25.24 -6.85
CA GLY A 88 11.75 -25.97 -7.00
C GLY A 88 11.72 -27.35 -6.34
N GLU A 89 11.24 -27.42 -5.09
CA GLU A 89 11.11 -28.67 -4.35
C GLU A 89 10.15 -29.66 -5.04
N VAL A 90 9.01 -29.16 -5.54
CA VAL A 90 8.04 -29.99 -6.28
C VAL A 90 8.63 -30.52 -7.59
N PHE A 91 9.37 -29.70 -8.34
CA PHE A 91 9.96 -30.12 -9.61
C PHE A 91 11.00 -31.22 -9.42
N GLU A 92 11.91 -31.08 -8.44
CA GLU A 92 12.91 -32.10 -8.10
C GLU A 92 12.24 -33.42 -7.67
N PHE A 93 11.18 -33.36 -6.86
CA PHE A 93 10.40 -34.53 -6.46
C PHE A 93 9.79 -35.27 -7.67
N THR A 94 9.24 -34.54 -8.64
CA THR A 94 8.62 -35.14 -9.85
C THR A 94 9.63 -35.72 -10.85
N GLN A 95 10.87 -35.24 -10.92
CA GLN A 95 11.88 -35.78 -11.83
C GLN A 95 12.54 -37.06 -11.30
N ILE A 96 12.69 -37.19 -9.98
CA ILE A 96 13.27 -38.39 -9.35
C ILE A 96 12.23 -39.51 -9.26
N THR A 97 10.96 -39.16 -9.06
CA THR A 97 9.84 -40.09 -8.93
C THR A 97 9.15 -40.24 -10.29
N GLY A 98 9.73 -41.06 -11.18
CA GLY A 98 9.10 -41.39 -12.47
C GLY A 98 7.67 -41.95 -12.31
N TRP A 99 6.90 -41.94 -13.40
CA TRP A 99 5.49 -42.36 -13.56
C TRP A 99 5.15 -43.83 -13.15
N ASP A 100 5.99 -44.51 -12.36
CA ASP A 100 5.79 -45.89 -11.89
C ASP A 100 5.09 -45.97 -10.52
N THR A 101 4.79 -44.84 -9.86
CA THR A 101 4.24 -44.82 -8.49
C THR A 101 2.79 -44.34 -8.46
N HIS A 102 1.88 -45.06 -9.13
CA HIS A 102 0.45 -44.73 -9.12
C HIS A 102 -0.30 -45.18 -7.85
N ASP A 103 0.27 -46.09 -7.04
CA ASP A 103 -0.52 -46.76 -5.99
C ASP A 103 -0.18 -46.41 -4.53
N ASN A 104 0.83 -45.58 -4.24
CA ASN A 104 1.20 -45.29 -2.84
C ASN A 104 1.76 -43.87 -2.60
N VAL A 105 1.13 -42.82 -3.15
CA VAL A 105 1.46 -41.44 -2.74
C VAL A 105 0.83 -41.18 -1.35
N LYS A 106 1.43 -41.72 -0.30
CA LYS A 106 1.26 -41.18 1.05
C LYS A 106 2.02 -39.86 1.08
N LEU A 107 1.29 -38.75 0.94
CA LEU A 107 1.84 -37.41 1.14
C LEU A 107 2.34 -37.34 2.59
N ASP A 108 3.64 -37.61 2.78
CA ASP A 108 4.29 -37.55 4.07
C ASP A 108 4.51 -36.06 4.42
N LEU A 109 3.45 -35.42 4.90
CA LEU A 109 3.41 -33.99 5.25
C LEU A 109 4.41 -33.63 6.36
N SER A 110 5.08 -34.61 6.99
CA SER A 110 6.17 -34.37 7.94
C SER A 110 7.51 -34.02 7.29
N ASN A 111 7.68 -34.25 5.98
CA ASN A 111 8.90 -33.94 5.23
C ASN A 111 8.82 -32.62 4.45
N VAL A 112 7.77 -31.81 4.65
CA VAL A 112 7.85 -30.38 4.32
C VAL A 112 8.89 -29.81 5.27
N THR A 113 10.14 -29.78 4.84
CA THR A 113 11.23 -29.16 5.57
C THR A 113 10.87 -27.69 5.70
N LEU A 114 10.32 -27.31 6.85
CA LEU A 114 10.19 -25.92 7.28
C LEU A 114 11.60 -25.39 7.52
N ASP A 115 12.31 -25.17 6.42
CA ASP A 115 13.61 -24.55 6.36
C ASP A 115 13.48 -23.16 7.00
N GLY A 116 14.46 -22.77 7.82
CA GLY A 116 14.47 -21.47 8.47
C GLY A 116 14.30 -20.33 7.45
N THR A 117 14.74 -20.54 6.20
CA THR A 117 14.54 -19.63 5.08
C THR A 117 13.06 -19.48 4.69
N LEU A 118 12.28 -20.56 4.58
CA LEU A 118 10.86 -20.50 4.25
C LEU A 118 10.06 -19.80 5.37
N VAL A 119 10.38 -20.14 6.62
CA VAL A 119 9.78 -19.49 7.80
C VAL A 119 10.13 -18.00 7.81
N ALA A 120 11.37 -17.63 7.52
CA ALA A 120 11.79 -16.24 7.45
C ALA A 120 11.07 -15.48 6.32
N LEU A 121 10.90 -16.07 5.14
CA LEU A 121 10.20 -15.44 4.01
C LEU A 121 8.70 -15.25 4.28
N LEU A 122 8.04 -16.26 4.86
CA LEU A 122 6.63 -16.16 5.26
C LEU A 122 6.43 -15.11 6.36
N THR A 123 7.31 -15.11 7.36
CA THR A 123 7.30 -14.11 8.43
C THR A 123 7.53 -12.70 7.88
N SER A 124 8.48 -12.53 6.96
CA SER A 124 8.77 -11.25 6.31
C SER A 124 7.59 -10.75 5.48
N THR A 125 6.96 -11.65 4.69
CA THR A 125 5.75 -11.34 3.93
C THR A 125 4.65 -10.83 4.85
N GLY A 126 4.34 -11.57 5.92
CA GLY A 126 3.33 -11.18 6.90
C GLY A 126 3.67 -9.85 7.59
N LEU A 127 4.94 -9.65 7.95
CA LEU A 127 5.41 -8.44 8.61
C LEU A 127 5.26 -7.21 7.71
N PHE A 128 5.72 -7.27 6.46
CA PHE A 128 5.60 -6.15 5.53
C PHE A 128 4.14 -5.84 5.19
N SER A 129 3.30 -6.85 5.02
CA SER A 129 1.85 -6.66 4.83
C SER A 129 1.18 -6.01 6.04
N ALA A 130 1.52 -6.43 7.26
CA ALA A 130 0.99 -5.84 8.48
C ALA A 130 1.42 -4.38 8.64
N LEU A 131 2.71 -4.08 8.43
CA LEU A 131 3.23 -2.71 8.47
C LEU A 131 2.58 -1.82 7.40
N GLY A 132 2.39 -2.34 6.18
CA GLY A 132 1.69 -1.63 5.10
C GLY A 132 0.24 -1.34 5.45
N GLY A 133 -0.47 -2.31 6.04
CA GLY A 133 -1.83 -2.12 6.52
C GLY A 133 -1.93 -1.06 7.61
N VAL A 134 -1.09 -1.16 8.64
CA VAL A 134 -1.04 -0.17 9.73
C VAL A 134 -0.72 1.23 9.19
N TRP A 135 0.20 1.33 8.23
CA TRP A 135 0.55 2.59 7.59
C TRP A 135 -0.62 3.22 6.82
N LEU A 136 -1.34 2.42 6.03
CA LEU A 136 -2.52 2.85 5.27
C LEU A 136 -3.72 3.20 6.14
N VAL A 137 -3.71 2.83 7.42
CA VAL A 137 -4.72 3.28 8.39
C VAL A 137 -4.26 4.56 9.07
N LEU A 138 -3.08 4.55 9.70
CA LEU A 138 -2.63 5.64 10.56
C LEU A 138 -2.29 6.91 9.79
N ALA A 139 -1.57 6.79 8.66
CA ALA A 139 -1.10 7.98 7.95
C ALA A 139 -2.26 8.76 7.29
N PRO A 140 -3.22 8.12 6.59
CA PRO A 140 -4.40 8.82 6.10
C PRO A 140 -5.27 9.41 7.22
N ALA A 141 -5.47 8.69 8.33
CA ALA A 141 -6.24 9.19 9.47
C ALA A 141 -5.61 10.45 10.07
N TYR A 142 -4.28 10.46 10.26
CA TYR A 142 -3.56 11.64 10.72
C TYR A 142 -3.73 12.84 9.76
N GLY A 143 -3.57 12.59 8.46
CA GLY A 143 -3.74 13.63 7.44
C GLY A 143 -5.16 14.18 7.38
N PHE A 144 -6.16 13.31 7.53
CA PHE A 144 -7.58 13.67 7.57
C PHE A 144 -7.92 14.56 8.76
N VAL A 145 -7.52 14.17 9.97
CA VAL A 145 -7.73 14.96 11.19
C VAL A 145 -7.07 16.33 11.08
N ARG A 146 -5.87 16.38 10.49
CA ARG A 146 -5.15 17.64 10.30
C ARG A 146 -5.83 18.55 9.28
N LEU A 147 -6.37 18.00 8.20
CA LEU A 147 -7.17 18.73 7.21
C LEU A 147 -8.47 19.28 7.84
N ALA A 148 -9.12 18.51 8.72
CA ALA A 148 -10.29 18.93 9.48
C ALA A 148 -9.99 20.07 10.45
N SER A 149 -8.76 20.14 10.97
CA SER A 149 -8.29 21.28 11.79
C SER A 149 -7.83 22.50 10.98
N GLU A 150 -8.04 22.50 9.65
CA GLU A 150 -7.58 23.53 8.71
C GLU A 150 -6.06 23.78 8.70
N ARG A 151 -5.27 22.81 9.18
CA ARG A 151 -3.82 22.94 9.28
C ARG A 151 -3.14 22.29 8.08
N GLY A 152 -2.26 23.02 7.42
CA GLY A 152 -1.36 22.43 6.40
C GLY A 152 -0.39 21.40 7.01
N MET A 153 0.18 20.55 6.17
CA MET A 153 1.13 19.49 6.49
C MET A 153 2.57 20.03 6.47
N GLY A 154 3.23 20.02 7.63
CA GLY A 154 4.57 20.60 7.82
C GLY A 154 4.54 21.98 8.50
N HIS A 155 5.68 22.41 9.06
CA HIS A 155 5.85 23.68 9.75
C HIS A 155 5.43 24.85 8.84
N SER A 156 4.44 25.61 9.29
CA SER A 156 4.28 27.03 8.99
C SER A 156 5.49 27.79 9.54
N ALA A 157 6.65 27.68 8.87
CA ALA A 157 7.82 28.53 9.05
C ALA A 157 8.91 28.10 8.08
N ARG A 158 9.04 28.81 6.96
CA ARG A 158 10.30 29.34 6.44
C ARG A 158 9.96 30.22 5.23
N LEU A 159 9.97 31.52 5.54
CA LEU A 159 10.30 32.69 4.73
C LEU A 159 9.90 32.68 3.26
#